data_AF-A0A497HHH2-F1
#
_entry.id   AF-A0A497HHH2-F1
#
_cell.length_a   1.000
_cell.length_b   1.000
_cell.length_c   1.000
_cell.angle_alpha   90.00
_cell.angle_beta   90.00
_cell.angle_gamma   90.00
#
_symmetry.space_group_name_H-M   'P 1'
#
loop_
_entity.id
_entity.type
_entity.pdbx_description
1 polymer ?
#
loop_
_entity_poly.entity_id
_entity_poly.type
_entity_poly.pdbx_seq_one_letter_code
_entity_poly.pdbx_strand_id
1 'polypeptide(L)'
;MRGQITIEAILIFGIFLLIIFSVSMPLAMKAKRQSLEVSTVADARYAAEQIVSLANSITFPGDKRTAEVYIPGDKGRGINTSMNIVGGKYLITTVYFEEDSPAVINLSLDGNNWMLWSDGNIGVFEDEGHRYRVEVSWGNITCTRL
;
A
#
# COMPACT_ATOMS: atom_id res chain seq x y z
N MET A 1 2.73 -35.93 -51.35
CA MET A 1 2.85 -34.46 -51.28
C MET A 1 1.87 -33.78 -50.32
N ARG A 2 0.62 -34.24 -50.13
CA ARG A 2 -0.34 -33.59 -49.20
C ARG A 2 0.00 -33.67 -47.70
N GLY A 3 0.65 -34.75 -47.22
CA GLY A 3 1.01 -34.92 -45.80
C GLY A 3 2.21 -34.08 -45.32
N GLN A 4 3.09 -33.64 -46.24
CA GLN A 4 4.25 -32.81 -45.90
C GLN A 4 3.82 -31.39 -45.51
N ILE A 5 2.84 -30.82 -46.23
CA ILE A 5 2.28 -29.50 -45.94
C ILE A 5 1.56 -29.49 -44.57
N THR A 6 0.89 -30.58 -44.19
CA THR A 6 0.18 -30.68 -42.91
C THR A 6 1.15 -30.75 -41.71
N ILE A 7 2.26 -31.48 -41.85
CA ILE A 7 3.28 -31.59 -40.79
C ILE A 7 4.01 -30.25 -40.60
N GLU A 8 4.38 -29.59 -41.70
CA GLU A 8 5.04 -28.29 -41.66
C GLU A 8 4.16 -27.21 -41.03
N ALA A 9 2.86 -27.19 -41.36
CA ALA A 9 1.88 -26.29 -40.75
C ALA A 9 1.74 -26.53 -39.23
N ILE A 10 1.69 -27.78 -38.78
CA ILE A 10 1.65 -28.12 -37.35
C ILE A 10 2.93 -27.69 -36.64
N LEU A 11 4.09 -27.85 -37.29
CA LEU A 11 5.39 -27.49 -36.72
C LEU A 11 5.54 -25.98 -36.57
N ILE A 12 5.13 -25.20 -37.58
CA ILE A 12 5.11 -23.73 -37.51
C ILE A 12 4.15 -23.27 -36.40
N PHE A 13 2.94 -23.85 -36.33
CA PHE A 13 1.98 -23.52 -35.29
C PHE A 13 2.49 -23.86 -33.88
N GLY A 14 3.17 -25.00 -33.73
CA GLY A 14 3.80 -25.42 -32.47
C GLY A 14 4.92 -24.48 -32.01
N ILE A 15 5.78 -24.04 -32.93
CA ILE A 15 6.82 -23.04 -32.65
C ILE A 15 6.18 -21.72 -32.24
N PHE A 16 5.12 -21.30 -32.92
CA PHE A 16 4.42 -20.06 -32.60
C PHE A 16 3.81 -20.10 -31.19
N LEU A 17 3.19 -21.22 -30.81
CA LEU A 17 2.70 -21.44 -29.45
C LEU A 17 3.81 -21.39 -28.40
N LEU A 18 4.96 -22.03 -28.66
CA LEU A 18 6.11 -22.00 -27.74
C LEU A 18 6.62 -20.57 -27.52
N ILE A 19 6.70 -19.75 -28.57
CA ILE A 19 7.11 -18.35 -28.46
C ILE A 19 6.10 -17.58 -27.60
N ILE A 20 4.80 -17.76 -27.83
CA ILE A 20 3.76 -17.09 -27.03
C ILE A 20 3.89 -17.49 -25.56
N PHE A 21 3.95 -18.78 -25.23
CA PHE A 21 4.06 -19.20 -23.83
C PHE A 21 5.33 -18.69 -23.15
N SER A 22 6.45 -18.69 -23.88
CA SER A 22 7.75 -18.21 -23.38
C SER A 22 7.71 -16.74 -22.98
N VAL A 23 6.98 -15.89 -23.71
CA VAL A 23 6.89 -14.45 -23.43
C VAL A 23 5.71 -14.10 -22.52
N SER A 24 4.55 -14.76 -22.71
CA SER A 24 3.33 -14.47 -21.97
C SER A 24 3.41 -14.87 -20.50
N MET A 25 4.06 -15.98 -20.17
CA MET A 25 4.12 -16.44 -18.77
C MET A 25 4.95 -15.50 -17.87
N PRO A 26 6.18 -15.08 -18.25
CA PRO A 26 6.92 -14.07 -17.48
C PRO A 26 6.17 -12.73 -17.40
N LEU A 27 5.53 -12.31 -18.49
CA LEU A 27 4.77 -11.05 -18.50
C LEU A 27 3.56 -11.12 -17.56
N ALA A 28 2.83 -12.23 -17.56
CA ALA A 28 1.68 -12.43 -16.67
C ALA A 28 2.09 -12.42 -15.19
N MET A 29 3.25 -13.00 -14.86
CA MET A 29 3.78 -12.96 -13.49
C MET A 29 4.16 -11.53 -13.07
N LYS A 30 4.83 -10.76 -13.94
CA LYS A 30 5.15 -9.35 -13.68
C LYS A 30 3.90 -8.50 -13.50
N ALA A 31 2.92 -8.64 -14.39
CA ALA A 31 1.66 -7.91 -14.31
C ALA A 31 0.89 -8.23 -13.01
N LYS A 32 0.90 -9.50 -12.58
CA LYS A 32 0.30 -9.92 -11.31
C LYS A 32 0.98 -9.23 -10.12
N ARG A 33 2.32 -9.17 -10.10
CA ARG A 33 3.08 -8.50 -9.04
C ARG A 33 2.75 -7.01 -8.96
N GLN A 34 2.84 -6.31 -10.09
CA GLN A 34 2.52 -4.87 -10.16
C GLN A 34 1.09 -4.58 -9.73
N SER A 35 0.13 -5.43 -10.11
CA SER A 35 -1.25 -5.27 -9.66
C SER A 35 -1.41 -5.38 -8.14
N LEU A 36 -0.63 -6.25 -7.49
CA LEU A 36 -0.64 -6.37 -6.04
C LEU A 36 -0.01 -5.16 -5.37
N GLU A 37 1.13 -4.69 -5.87
CA GLU A 37 1.82 -3.50 -5.36
C GLU A 37 0.91 -2.27 -5.43
N VAL A 38 0.23 -2.06 -6.57
CA VAL A 38 -0.75 -0.98 -6.73
C VAL A 38 -1.93 -1.13 -5.76
N SER A 39 -2.42 -2.35 -5.54
CA SER A 39 -3.49 -2.61 -4.57
C SER A 39 -3.04 -2.24 -3.15
N THR A 40 -1.85 -2.67 -2.73
CA THR A 40 -1.31 -2.36 -1.40
C THR A 40 -1.11 -0.85 -1.20
N VAL A 41 -0.67 -0.13 -2.25
CA VAL A 41 -0.55 1.34 -2.20
C VAL A 41 -1.91 2.00 -2.05
N ALA A 42 -2.92 1.51 -2.76
CA ALA A 42 -4.28 2.02 -2.62
C ALA A 42 -4.84 1.79 -1.21
N ASP A 43 -4.62 0.61 -0.63
CA ASP A 43 -5.04 0.29 0.73
C ASP A 43 -4.29 1.16 1.76
N ALA A 44 -2.98 1.34 1.59
CA ALA A 44 -2.16 2.19 2.46
C ALA A 44 -2.60 3.65 2.39
N ARG A 45 -2.96 4.13 1.19
CA ARG A 45 -3.51 5.48 1.00
C ARG A 45 -4.86 5.62 1.69
N TYR A 46 -5.75 4.65 1.52
CA TYR A 46 -7.05 4.65 2.16
C TYR A 46 -6.93 4.64 3.69
N ALA A 47 -5.98 3.89 4.23
CA ALA A 47 -5.65 3.88 5.65
C ALA A 47 -5.18 5.27 6.12
N ALA A 48 -4.25 5.89 5.39
CA ALA A 48 -3.75 7.22 5.71
C ALA A 48 -4.85 8.29 5.64
N GLU A 49 -5.73 8.23 4.64
CA GLU A 49 -6.86 9.15 4.47
C GLU A 49 -7.87 9.03 5.63
N GLN A 50 -8.12 7.82 6.14
CA GLN A 50 -8.96 7.63 7.34
C GLN A 50 -8.35 8.29 8.57
N ILE A 51 -7.04 8.11 8.80
CA ILE A 51 -6.32 8.70 9.94
C ILE A 51 -6.38 10.24 9.86
N VAL A 52 -6.10 10.79 8.68
CA VAL A 52 -6.17 12.23 8.43
C VAL A 52 -7.59 12.76 8.62
N SER A 53 -8.60 12.06 8.12
CA SER A 53 -10.00 12.45 8.30
C SER A 53 -10.40 12.48 9.79
N LEU A 54 -9.94 11.51 10.58
CA LEU A 54 -10.16 11.50 12.03
C LEU A 54 -9.48 12.69 12.70
N ALA A 55 -8.23 12.98 12.33
CA ALA A 55 -7.50 14.14 12.85
C ALA A 55 -8.20 15.45 12.52
N ASN A 56 -8.66 15.61 11.28
CA ASN A 56 -9.35 16.82 10.82
C ASN A 56 -10.75 16.98 11.44
N SER A 57 -11.30 15.93 12.07
CA SER A 57 -12.61 16.00 12.76
C SER A 57 -12.53 16.52 14.21
N ILE A 58 -11.32 16.60 14.78
CA ILE A 58 -11.10 17.15 16.12
C ILE A 58 -11.29 18.68 16.08
N THR A 59 -12.16 19.21 16.94
CA THR A 59 -12.59 20.63 16.87
C THR A 59 -12.30 21.42 18.16
N PHE A 60 -12.13 20.78 19.32
CA PHE A 60 -11.84 21.46 20.59
C PHE A 60 -10.90 20.64 21.50
N PRO A 61 -10.14 21.30 22.41
CA PRO A 61 -9.31 20.61 23.38
C PRO A 61 -10.13 19.64 24.25
N GLY A 62 -9.73 18.37 24.28
CA GLY A 62 -10.45 17.29 24.98
C GLY A 62 -11.35 16.43 24.09
N ASP A 63 -11.54 16.80 22.82
CA ASP A 63 -12.20 15.93 21.85
C ASP A 63 -11.33 14.71 21.52
N LYS A 64 -11.98 13.58 21.28
CA LYS A 64 -11.33 12.30 21.00
C LYS A 64 -12.11 11.52 19.96
N ARG A 65 -11.37 10.91 19.04
CA ARG A 65 -11.90 10.05 17.99
C ARG A 65 -11.08 8.78 17.93
N THR A 66 -11.75 7.68 17.65
CA THR A 66 -11.11 6.38 17.55
C THR A 66 -11.69 5.66 16.34
N ALA A 67 -10.83 5.04 15.56
CA ALA A 67 -11.23 4.15 14.49
C ALA A 67 -10.29 2.95 14.41
N GLU A 68 -10.75 1.91 13.73
CA GLU A 68 -9.92 0.76 13.39
C GLU A 68 -9.52 0.89 11.93
N VAL A 69 -8.22 0.93 11.68
CA VAL A 69 -7.65 1.11 10.34
C VAL A 69 -6.80 -0.11 10.02
N TYR A 70 -6.99 -0.67 8.84
CA TYR A 70 -6.12 -1.73 8.33
C TYR A 70 -4.90 -1.10 7.67
N ILE A 71 -3.70 -1.46 8.14
CA ILE A 71 -2.44 -1.04 7.55
C ILE A 71 -1.90 -2.26 6.78
N PRO A 72 -1.73 -2.16 5.46
CA PRO A 72 -1.34 -3.32 4.66
C PRO A 72 0.14 -3.65 4.82
N GLY A 73 0.46 -4.94 4.74
CA GLY A 73 1.82 -5.49 4.71
C GLY A 73 1.75 -6.91 4.11
N ASP A 74 2.81 -7.36 3.48
CA ASP A 74 2.92 -8.73 2.95
C ASP A 74 4.38 -9.19 2.93
N LYS A 75 4.82 -9.77 4.04
CA LYS A 75 6.17 -10.30 4.26
C LYS A 75 6.53 -11.38 3.26
N GLY A 76 5.55 -12.19 2.85
CA GLY A 76 5.75 -13.24 1.86
C GLY A 76 6.10 -12.70 0.47
N ARG A 77 5.85 -11.41 0.22
CA ARG A 77 6.14 -10.71 -1.03
C ARG A 77 7.07 -9.51 -0.86
N GLY A 78 7.68 -9.37 0.33
CA GLY A 78 8.61 -8.28 0.63
C GLY A 78 7.96 -6.89 0.60
N ILE A 79 6.67 -6.80 0.94
CA ILE A 79 5.92 -5.53 1.02
C ILE A 79 5.81 -5.09 2.48
N ASN A 80 6.30 -3.91 2.80
CA ASN A 80 6.20 -3.34 4.15
C ASN A 80 5.61 -1.94 4.08
N THR A 81 4.77 -1.57 5.03
CA THR A 81 4.22 -0.21 5.12
C THR A 81 4.72 0.46 6.40
N SER A 82 5.23 1.68 6.25
CA SER A 82 5.57 2.56 7.37
C SER A 82 4.69 3.79 7.37
N MET A 83 4.21 4.21 8.54
CA MET A 83 3.46 5.44 8.72
C MET A 83 4.10 6.29 9.80
N ASN A 84 4.47 7.52 9.45
CA ASN A 84 5.12 8.47 10.35
C ASN A 84 4.51 9.86 10.21
N ILE A 85 4.50 10.59 11.32
CA ILE A 85 4.10 12.00 11.31
C ILE A 85 5.35 12.86 11.28
N VAL A 86 5.36 13.87 10.41
CA VAL A 86 6.49 14.78 10.23
C VAL A 86 6.06 16.22 10.43
N GLY A 87 6.77 16.91 11.33
CA GLY A 87 6.57 18.32 11.67
C GLY A 87 5.20 18.60 12.30
N GLY A 88 4.56 17.58 12.88
CA GLY A 88 3.20 17.64 13.41
C GLY A 88 2.11 18.04 12.40
N LYS A 89 2.43 18.03 11.09
CA LYS A 89 1.57 18.55 10.01
C LYS A 89 1.30 17.54 8.91
N TYR A 90 2.22 16.60 8.67
CA TYR A 90 2.05 15.64 7.57
C TYR A 90 2.06 14.22 8.10
N LEU A 91 1.14 13.39 7.58
CA LEU A 91 1.22 11.94 7.69
C LEU A 91 1.91 11.42 6.42
N ILE A 92 3.13 10.91 6.60
CA ILE A 92 3.91 10.27 5.55
C ILE A 92 3.74 8.77 5.69
N THR A 93 3.13 8.16 4.69
CA THR A 93 3.00 6.70 4.55
C THR A 93 3.90 6.23 3.43
N THR A 94 4.86 5.36 3.73
CA THR A 94 5.78 4.78 2.76
C THR A 94 5.51 3.28 2.63
N VAL A 95 5.22 2.83 1.41
CA VAL A 95 5.12 1.41 1.08
C VAL A 95 6.40 0.99 0.40
N TYR A 96 7.13 0.07 1.01
CA TYR A 96 8.37 -0.50 0.51
C TYR A 96 8.08 -1.78 -0.26
N PHE A 97 8.79 -1.95 -1.38
CA PHE A 97 8.78 -3.17 -2.18
C PHE A 97 10.21 -3.72 -2.27
N GLU A 98 10.34 -5.04 -2.38
CA GLU A 98 11.65 -5.70 -2.42
C GLU A 98 12.46 -5.40 -3.70
N GLU A 99 11.79 -5.30 -4.86
CA GLU A 99 12.46 -5.12 -6.16
C GLU A 99 12.10 -3.79 -6.85
N ASP A 100 11.23 -2.98 -6.24
CA ASP A 100 10.69 -1.76 -6.84
C ASP A 100 10.87 -0.55 -5.92
N SER A 101 10.77 0.64 -6.52
CA SER A 101 10.91 1.90 -5.77
C SER A 101 9.75 2.09 -4.79
N PRO A 102 10.02 2.55 -3.56
CA PRO A 102 8.96 2.72 -2.57
C PRO A 102 7.94 3.77 -3.04
N ALA A 103 6.67 3.50 -2.77
CA ALA A 103 5.60 4.47 -2.97
C ALA A 103 5.48 5.35 -1.72
N VAL A 104 5.49 6.67 -1.91
CA VAL A 104 5.36 7.64 -0.82
C VAL A 104 4.04 8.39 -0.95
N ILE A 105 3.21 8.28 0.08
CA ILE A 105 1.93 8.97 0.23
C ILE A 105 2.13 10.04 1.28
N ASN A 106 1.89 11.29 0.92
CA ASN A 106 1.99 12.44 1.82
C ASN A 106 0.63 13.11 1.92
N LEU A 107 0.06 13.11 3.13
CA LEU A 107 -1.23 13.74 3.41
C LEU A 107 -1.08 14.79 4.51
N SER A 108 -1.75 15.93 4.34
CA SER A 108 -1.79 17.00 5.33
C SER A 108 -2.74 16.62 6.46
N LEU A 109 -2.26 16.77 7.70
CA LEU A 109 -3.07 16.79 8.91
C LEU A 109 -3.56 18.23 9.06
N ASP A 110 -4.68 18.54 8.44
CA ASP A 110 -5.32 19.85 8.52
C ASP A 110 -6.07 19.94 9.85
N GLY A 111 -5.33 20.14 10.94
CA GLY A 111 -5.94 20.35 12.24
C GLY A 111 -6.79 21.62 12.22
N ASN A 112 -8.05 21.53 12.69
CA ASN A 112 -8.90 22.71 12.91
C ASN A 112 -8.30 23.59 14.01
N ASN A 113 -7.35 24.46 13.64
CA ASN A 113 -6.59 25.32 14.55
C ASN A 113 -5.81 24.57 15.66
N TRP A 114 -5.49 23.30 15.42
CA TRP A 114 -4.66 22.51 16.33
C TRP A 114 -3.49 21.88 15.56
N MET A 115 -2.38 21.68 16.27
CA MET A 115 -1.20 21.01 15.74
C MET A 115 -0.76 19.96 16.76
N LEU A 116 -0.11 18.90 16.29
CA LEU A 116 0.53 17.94 17.20
C LEU A 116 1.66 18.64 17.96
N TRP A 117 1.75 18.37 19.26
CA TRP A 117 2.74 19.02 20.14
C TRP A 117 4.18 18.53 19.89
N SER A 118 4.33 17.39 19.21
CA SER A 118 5.58 16.84 18.73
C SER A 118 5.31 16.06 17.44
N ASP A 119 6.34 15.47 16.84
CA ASP A 119 6.14 14.33 15.94
C ASP A 119 5.47 13.22 16.76
N GLY A 120 4.14 13.26 16.82
CA GLY A 120 3.32 12.30 17.56
C GLY A 120 3.49 10.96 16.89
N ASN A 121 4.06 10.01 17.60
CA ASN A 121 4.49 8.77 16.98
C ASN A 121 3.26 7.89 16.69
N ILE A 122 2.76 7.93 15.44
CA ILE A 122 2.07 6.75 14.90
C ILE A 122 3.08 5.61 14.79
N GLY A 123 4.30 5.89 14.32
CA GLY A 123 5.47 4.99 14.39
C GLY A 123 5.18 3.56 13.96
N VAL A 124 4.25 3.36 13.02
CA VAL A 124 3.86 2.02 12.60
C VAL A 124 4.82 1.55 11.53
N PHE A 125 5.35 0.35 11.74
CA PHE A 125 5.98 -0.46 10.72
C PHE A 125 5.20 -1.78 10.67
N GLU A 126 4.63 -2.10 9.52
CA GLU A 126 3.77 -3.25 9.32
C GLU A 126 4.27 -4.08 8.14
N ASP A 127 4.61 -5.35 8.41
CA ASP A 127 5.17 -6.30 7.44
C ASP A 127 4.19 -7.44 7.10
N GLU A 128 3.14 -7.67 7.88
CA GLU A 128 2.22 -8.80 7.69
C GLU A 128 0.78 -8.37 7.38
N GLY A 129 0.47 -7.10 7.58
CA GLY A 129 -0.85 -6.52 7.37
C GLY A 129 -1.74 -6.73 8.59
N HIS A 130 -1.94 -5.69 9.38
CA HIS A 130 -2.74 -5.76 10.60
C HIS A 130 -3.70 -4.60 10.76
N ARG A 131 -4.72 -4.84 11.59
CA ARG A 131 -5.61 -3.77 12.05
C ARG A 131 -4.99 -3.07 13.24
N TYR A 132 -5.11 -1.75 13.22
CA TYR A 132 -4.68 -0.86 14.28
C TYR A 132 -5.88 -0.08 14.76
N ARG A 133 -6.02 0.04 16.07
CA ARG A 133 -6.85 1.06 16.68
C ARG A 133 -6.08 2.36 16.67
N VAL A 134 -6.57 3.32 15.90
CA VAL A 134 -6.05 4.68 15.83
C VAL A 134 -6.91 5.56 16.71
N GLU A 135 -6.27 6.20 17.67
CA GLU A 135 -6.90 7.16 18.56
C GLU A 135 -6.29 8.53 18.33
N VAL A 136 -7.14 9.49 17.97
CA VAL A 136 -6.77 10.88 17.74
C VAL A 136 -7.42 11.74 18.81
N SER A 137 -6.60 12.56 19.45
CA SER A 137 -7.01 13.53 20.46
C SER A 137 -6.32 14.86 20.19
N TRP A 138 -6.78 15.93 20.81
CA TRP A 138 -6.19 17.26 20.60
C TRP A 138 -4.69 17.26 20.90
N GLY A 139 -3.87 17.48 19.86
CA GLY A 139 -2.41 17.52 19.98
C GLY A 139 -1.72 16.16 20.12
N ASN A 140 -2.44 15.03 20.01
CA ASN A 140 -1.86 13.69 20.14
C ASN A 140 -2.57 12.62 19.28
N ILE A 141 -1.79 11.72 18.68
CA ILE A 141 -2.30 10.56 17.94
C ILE A 141 -1.55 9.31 18.43
N THR A 142 -2.29 8.24 18.69
CA THR A 142 -1.73 6.95 19.09
C THR A 142 -2.30 5.83 18.23
N CYS A 143 -1.44 4.84 17.91
CA CYS A 143 -1.81 3.63 17.20
C CYS A 143 -1.52 2.42 18.07
N THR A 144 -2.51 1.53 18.22
CA THR A 144 -2.37 0.27 18.95
C THR A 144 -2.74 -0.89 18.04
N ARG A 145 -1.83 -1.84 17.85
CA ARG A 145 -2.10 -3.06 17.07
C ARG A 145 -3.19 -3.89 17.78
N LEU A 146 -4.14 -4.41 17.01
CA LEU A 146 -5.25 -5.25 17.49
C LEU A 146 -4.96 -6.75 17.30
#